data_AF-A0A527A4D1-F1
#
_entry.id   AF-A0A527A4D1-F1
#
_cell.length_a   1.000
_cell.length_b   1.000
_cell.length_c   1.000
_cell.angle_alpha   90.00
_cell.angle_beta   90.00
_cell.angle_gamma   90.00
#
_symmetry.space_group_name_H-M   'P 1'
#
loop_
_entity.id
_entity.type
_entity.pdbx_description
1 polymer ?
#
loop_
_entity_poly.entity_id
_entity_poly.type
_entity_poly.pdbx_seq_one_letter_code
_entity_poly.pdbx_strand_id
1 'polypeptide(L)'
;KPAEAAALASELDEALSSTRAAVKGKGTALILMTSGPKVTAYGKESRFGWLHSALELTPAVEDVETATHGEAISFEFLRHANPDWLIVLDRAAAIGSGEQNARATLDNELVAETTAWKKG
;
A
#
# COMPACT_ATOMS: atom_id res chain seq x y z
N LYS A 1 -25.00 -19.79 7.73
CA LYS A 1 -24.70 -20.05 6.31
C LYS A 1 -23.27 -20.59 6.13
N PRO A 2 -22.92 -21.77 6.68
CA PRO A 2 -21.53 -22.23 6.69
C PRO A 2 -20.97 -22.58 5.29
N ALA A 3 -21.80 -23.18 4.43
CA ALA A 3 -21.40 -23.53 3.07
C ALA A 3 -21.08 -22.31 2.20
N GLU A 4 -21.87 -21.24 2.31
CA GLU A 4 -21.61 -19.97 1.59
C GLU A 4 -20.30 -19.32 2.06
N ALA A 5 -20.01 -19.37 3.37
CA ALA A 5 -18.75 -18.85 3.90
C ALA A 5 -17.53 -19.64 3.40
N ALA A 6 -17.64 -20.98 3.31
CA ALA A 6 -16.57 -21.82 2.78
C ALA A 6 -16.31 -21.56 1.29
N ALA A 7 -17.36 -21.34 0.51
CA ALA A 7 -17.24 -20.99 -0.92
C ALA A 7 -16.49 -19.66 -1.11
N LEU A 8 -16.89 -18.60 -0.39
CA LEU A 8 -16.23 -17.29 -0.45
C LEU A 8 -14.76 -17.35 0.02
N ALA A 9 -14.46 -18.17 1.03
CA ALA A 9 -13.08 -18.37 1.48
C ALA A 9 -12.21 -19.01 0.39
N SER A 10 -12.74 -20.04 -0.30
CA SER A 10 -12.03 -20.68 -1.42
C SER A 10 -11.77 -19.70 -2.57
N GLU A 11 -12.75 -18.88 -2.94
CA GLU A 11 -12.60 -17.85 -3.98
C GLU A 11 -11.51 -16.83 -3.61
N LEU A 12 -11.46 -16.41 -2.35
CA LEU A 12 -10.41 -15.52 -1.85
C LEU A 12 -9.03 -16.18 -1.91
N ASP A 13 -8.91 -17.45 -1.48
CA ASP A 13 -7.64 -18.18 -1.50
C ASP A 13 -7.11 -18.35 -2.93
N GLU A 14 -7.99 -18.61 -3.89
CA GLU A 14 -7.64 -18.68 -5.32
C GLU A 14 -7.15 -17.32 -5.85
N ALA A 15 -7.83 -16.23 -5.50
CA ALA A 15 -7.41 -14.88 -5.88
C ALA A 15 -6.04 -14.52 -5.27
N LEU A 16 -5.81 -14.86 -4.01
CA LEU A 16 -4.52 -14.66 -3.33
C LEU A 16 -3.40 -15.50 -3.99
N SER A 17 -3.68 -16.75 -4.33
CA SER A 17 -2.72 -17.64 -5.01
C SER A 17 -2.32 -17.10 -6.38
N SER A 18 -3.31 -16.72 -7.20
CA SER A 18 -3.09 -16.12 -8.52
C SER A 18 -2.29 -14.82 -8.41
N THR A 19 -2.65 -13.96 -7.46
CA THR A 19 -1.98 -12.68 -7.25
C THR A 19 -0.54 -12.87 -6.78
N ARG A 20 -0.28 -13.81 -5.85
CA ARG A 20 1.08 -14.19 -5.43
C ARG A 20 1.96 -14.57 -6.60
N ALA A 21 1.45 -15.41 -7.51
CA ALA A 21 2.19 -15.80 -8.70
C ALA A 21 2.48 -14.60 -9.61
N ALA A 22 1.54 -13.67 -9.75
CA ALA A 22 1.70 -12.48 -10.58
C ALA A 22 2.73 -11.48 -10.04
N VAL A 23 2.79 -11.29 -8.72
CA VAL A 23 3.69 -10.32 -8.07
C VAL A 23 5.08 -10.89 -7.77
N LYS A 24 5.26 -12.22 -7.84
CA LYS A 24 6.54 -12.87 -7.54
C LYS A 24 7.67 -12.30 -8.43
N GLY A 25 8.71 -11.77 -7.77
CA GLY A 25 9.87 -11.19 -8.45
C GLY A 25 9.59 -9.89 -9.20
N LYS A 26 8.47 -9.21 -8.90
CA LYS A 26 8.11 -7.91 -9.52
C LYS A 26 8.60 -6.69 -8.74
N GLY A 27 9.44 -6.88 -7.73
CA GLY A 27 10.05 -5.80 -6.96
C GLY A 27 9.42 -5.59 -5.59
N THR A 28 9.71 -4.44 -4.98
CA THR A 28 9.26 -4.10 -3.63
C THR A 28 8.04 -3.20 -3.65
N ALA A 29 7.24 -3.22 -2.58
CA ALA A 29 6.06 -2.39 -2.44
C ALA A 29 6.09 -1.55 -1.16
N LEU A 30 5.52 -0.36 -1.24
CA LEU A 30 5.22 0.46 -0.08
C LEU A 30 3.73 0.76 -0.04
N ILE A 31 3.10 0.49 1.10
CA ILE A 31 1.69 0.78 1.36
C ILE A 31 1.59 2.11 2.09
N LEU A 32 0.80 3.03 1.55
CA LEU A 32 0.60 4.38 2.09
C LEU A 32 -0.89 4.68 2.29
N MET A 33 -1.19 5.58 3.21
CA MET A 33 -2.48 6.29 3.24
C MET A 33 -2.24 7.80 3.16
N THR A 34 -3.05 8.49 2.37
CA THR A 34 -3.09 9.96 2.35
C THR A 34 -4.28 10.46 3.17
N SER A 35 -4.08 11.53 3.94
CA SER A 35 -5.14 12.24 4.67
C SER A 35 -4.95 13.74 4.50
N GLY A 36 -5.62 14.32 3.50
CA GLY A 36 -5.28 15.64 3.00
C GLY A 36 -3.80 15.68 2.58
N PRO A 37 -2.98 16.65 3.03
CA PRO A 37 -1.57 16.74 2.65
C PRO A 37 -0.65 15.74 3.39
N LYS A 38 -1.16 14.97 4.35
CA LYS A 38 -0.35 14.05 5.17
C LYS A 38 -0.25 12.67 4.53
N VAL A 39 0.91 12.02 4.71
CA VAL A 39 1.18 10.65 4.26
C VAL A 39 1.62 9.80 5.44
N THR A 40 1.04 8.61 5.58
CA THR A 40 1.48 7.59 6.53
C THR A 40 1.85 6.29 5.82
N ALA A 41 2.96 5.67 6.21
CA ALA A 41 3.42 4.38 5.72
C ALA A 41 2.94 3.22 6.61
N TYR A 42 2.83 2.04 6.01
CA TYR A 42 2.30 0.83 6.63
C TYR A 42 3.17 -0.38 6.32
N GLY A 43 3.91 -0.86 7.33
CA GLY A 43 4.72 -2.08 7.24
C GLY A 43 3.93 -3.37 7.44
N LYS A 44 4.64 -4.50 7.44
CA LYS A 44 4.08 -5.87 7.51
C LYS A 44 3.18 -6.15 8.72
N GLU A 45 3.50 -5.59 9.88
CA GLU A 45 2.75 -5.81 11.12
C GLU A 45 1.64 -4.76 11.34
N SER A 46 1.44 -3.85 10.37
CA SER A 46 0.44 -2.78 10.47
C SER A 46 -0.95 -3.22 9.99
N ARG A 47 -1.96 -2.34 10.16
CA ARG A 47 -3.35 -2.57 9.72
C ARG A 47 -3.53 -3.01 8.26
N PHE A 48 -2.59 -2.63 7.37
CA PHE A 48 -2.61 -3.02 5.95
C PHE A 48 -1.50 -4.00 5.58
N GLY A 49 -0.63 -4.33 6.54
CA GLY A 49 0.52 -5.20 6.33
C GLY A 49 0.17 -6.65 6.02
N TRP A 50 -1.09 -7.05 6.26
CA TRP A 50 -1.59 -8.35 5.82
C TRP A 50 -1.37 -8.59 4.32
N LEU A 51 -1.34 -7.52 3.50
CA LEU A 51 -1.10 -7.62 2.07
C LEU A 51 0.34 -8.09 1.76
N HIS A 52 1.34 -7.63 2.52
CA HIS A 52 2.71 -8.14 2.42
C HIS A 52 2.76 -9.64 2.73
N SER A 53 2.10 -10.05 3.81
CA SER A 53 2.09 -11.45 4.24
C SER A 53 1.29 -12.37 3.31
N ALA A 54 0.10 -11.95 2.88
CA ALA A 54 -0.80 -12.75 2.06
C ALA A 54 -0.33 -12.86 0.60
N LEU A 55 0.32 -11.81 0.08
CA LEU A 55 0.83 -11.78 -1.29
C LEU A 55 2.33 -12.10 -1.40
N GLU A 56 3.01 -12.37 -0.29
CA GLU A 56 4.47 -12.51 -0.25
C GLU A 56 5.18 -11.32 -0.93
N LEU A 57 4.54 -10.15 -0.84
CA LEU A 57 4.98 -8.93 -1.50
C LEU A 57 6.06 -8.28 -0.62
N THR A 58 7.27 -8.18 -1.14
CA THR A 58 8.41 -7.66 -0.39
C THR A 58 8.19 -6.19 -0.01
N PRO A 59 8.28 -5.81 1.28
CA PRO A 59 8.26 -4.40 1.68
C PRO A 59 9.44 -3.62 1.08
N ALA A 60 9.21 -2.37 0.67
CA ALA A 60 10.28 -1.47 0.28
C ALA A 60 11.05 -0.91 1.50
N VAL A 61 10.42 -0.94 2.67
CA VAL A 61 10.99 -0.58 3.96
C VAL A 61 10.59 -1.65 4.96
N GLU A 62 11.57 -2.33 5.56
CA GLU A 62 11.33 -3.42 6.52
C GLU A 62 10.85 -2.88 7.89
N ASP A 63 11.45 -1.77 8.35
CA ASP A 63 11.28 -1.25 9.70
C ASP A 63 10.30 -0.07 9.81
N VAL A 64 9.15 -0.14 9.11
CA VAL A 64 8.08 0.85 9.31
C VAL A 64 7.44 0.62 10.68
N GLU A 65 7.31 1.67 11.50
CA GLU A 65 6.78 1.56 12.86
C GLU A 65 5.40 0.89 12.89
N THR A 66 5.28 -0.14 13.73
CA THR A 66 4.02 -0.85 13.94
C THR A 66 3.07 -0.01 14.80
N ALA A 67 2.37 0.93 14.17
CA ALA A 67 1.35 1.76 14.80
C ALA A 67 -0.01 1.56 14.13
N THR A 68 -1.09 1.62 14.91
CA THR A 68 -2.48 1.55 14.39
C THR A 68 -2.76 2.61 13.32
N HIS A 69 -2.10 3.77 13.43
CA HIS A 69 -2.25 4.89 12.51
C HIS A 69 -1.19 4.92 11.41
N GLY A 70 -0.24 3.98 11.40
CA GLY A 70 0.94 4.01 10.53
C GLY A 70 1.98 5.03 10.98
N GLU A 71 3.12 5.03 10.29
CA GLU A 71 4.22 5.95 10.55
C GLU A 71 4.09 7.19 9.65
N ALA A 72 4.14 8.39 10.22
CA ALA A 72 4.11 9.61 9.41
C ALA A 72 5.46 9.77 8.68
N ILE A 73 5.40 9.87 7.35
CA ILE A 73 6.60 9.97 6.51
C ILE A 73 6.61 11.25 5.68
N SER A 74 7.80 11.66 5.23
CA SER A 74 7.97 12.77 4.29
C SER A 74 8.05 12.27 2.84
N PHE A 75 7.96 13.18 1.87
CA PHE A 75 8.16 12.83 0.46
C PHE A 75 9.61 12.47 0.15
N GLU A 76 10.57 13.04 0.87
CA GLU A 76 11.99 12.66 0.79
C GLU A 76 12.20 11.22 1.24
N PHE A 77 11.51 10.79 2.31
CA PHE A 77 11.53 9.39 2.75
C PHE A 77 10.98 8.47 1.66
N LEU A 78 9.81 8.80 1.09
CA LEU A 78 9.20 8.02 0.01
C LEU A 78 10.13 7.93 -1.21
N ARG A 79 10.76 9.05 -1.60
CA ARG A 79 11.74 9.08 -2.67
C ARG A 79 12.95 8.21 -2.37
N HIS A 80 13.44 8.24 -1.14
CA HIS A 80 14.59 7.44 -0.71
C HIS A 80 14.27 5.94 -0.68
N ALA A 81 13.09 5.57 -0.17
CA ALA A 81 12.60 4.19 -0.17
C ALA A 81 12.39 3.64 -1.59
N ASN A 82 12.02 4.51 -2.54
CA ASN A 82 11.94 4.24 -3.98
C ASN A 82 11.28 2.89 -4.35
N PRO A 83 10.03 2.63 -3.92
CA PRO A 83 9.37 1.34 -4.16
C PRO A 83 9.13 1.09 -5.65
N ASP A 84 9.11 -0.18 -6.07
CA ASP A 84 8.64 -0.57 -7.41
C ASP A 84 7.10 -0.42 -7.52
N TRP A 85 6.39 -0.65 -6.42
CA TRP A 85 4.94 -0.55 -6.33
C TRP A 85 4.52 0.41 -5.21
N LEU A 86 3.66 1.37 -5.54
CA LEU A 86 3.07 2.28 -4.56
C LEU A 86 1.59 1.97 -4.40
N ILE A 87 1.21 1.38 -3.26
CA ILE A 87 -0.18 1.02 -2.96
C ILE A 87 -0.77 2.11 -2.08
N VAL A 88 -1.70 2.89 -2.62
CA VAL A 88 -2.18 4.12 -2.01
C VAL A 88 -3.63 4.00 -1.57
N LEU A 89 -3.88 4.27 -0.30
CA LEU A 89 -5.22 4.41 0.26
C LEU A 89 -5.58 5.89 0.40
N ASP A 90 -6.63 6.31 -0.31
CA ASP A 90 -7.16 7.67 -0.23
C ASP A 90 -8.22 7.78 0.87
N ARG A 91 -7.85 8.34 2.02
CA ARG A 91 -8.80 8.53 3.12
C ARG A 91 -9.89 9.54 2.77
N ALA A 92 -9.57 10.60 2.03
CA ALA A 92 -10.54 11.65 1.70
C ALA A 92 -11.68 11.08 0.84
N ALA A 93 -11.34 10.23 -0.13
CA ALA A 93 -12.31 9.47 -0.91
C ALA A 93 -13.11 8.48 -0.04
N ALA A 94 -12.45 7.75 0.87
CA ALA A 94 -13.10 6.74 1.70
C ALA A 94 -14.15 7.31 2.67
N ILE A 95 -13.97 8.54 3.17
CA ILE A 95 -14.89 9.17 4.13
C ILE A 95 -15.72 10.31 3.54
N GLY A 96 -15.49 10.67 2.27
CA GLY A 96 -16.17 11.79 1.61
C GLY A 96 -15.89 13.16 2.25
N SER A 97 -14.68 13.38 2.78
CA SER A 97 -14.36 14.61 3.54
C SER A 97 -14.22 15.87 2.68
N GLY A 98 -14.05 15.70 1.35
CA GLY A 98 -13.71 16.82 0.46
C GLY A 98 -12.29 17.37 0.65
N GLU A 99 -11.48 16.74 1.51
CA GLU A 99 -10.06 17.03 1.64
C GLU A 99 -9.30 16.67 0.35
N GLN A 100 -8.05 17.12 0.25
CA GLN A 100 -7.17 16.79 -0.87
C GLN A 100 -7.07 15.26 -1.06
N ASN A 101 -7.29 14.83 -2.31
CA ASN A 101 -7.22 13.42 -2.70
C ASN A 101 -5.76 12.93 -2.83
N ALA A 102 -5.58 11.61 -2.90
CA ALA A 102 -4.26 11.00 -2.94
C ALA A 102 -3.42 11.45 -4.14
N ARG A 103 -4.04 11.60 -5.32
CA ARG A 103 -3.36 12.05 -6.54
C ARG A 103 -2.75 13.42 -6.33
N ALA A 104 -3.52 14.39 -5.86
CA ALA A 104 -3.04 15.74 -5.60
C ALA A 104 -1.98 15.79 -4.49
N THR A 105 -2.07 14.93 -3.46
CA THR A 105 -1.05 14.84 -2.40
C THR A 105 0.28 14.29 -2.91
N LEU A 106 0.24 13.32 -3.83
CA LEU A 106 1.44 12.64 -4.32
C LEU A 106 2.01 13.27 -5.60
N ASP A 107 1.34 14.24 -6.23
CA ASP A 107 1.80 14.90 -7.44
C ASP A 107 2.84 15.99 -7.13
N ASN A 108 4.06 15.55 -6.83
CA ASN A 108 5.21 16.41 -6.59
C ASN A 108 6.49 15.79 -7.15
N GLU A 109 7.53 16.62 -7.32
CA GLU A 109 8.79 16.24 -7.97
C GLU A 109 9.49 15.05 -7.27
N LEU A 110 9.45 14.99 -5.94
CA LEU A 110 10.11 13.93 -5.17
C LEU A 110 9.45 12.58 -5.41
N VAL A 111 8.12 12.52 -5.44
CA VAL A 111 7.39 11.29 -5.74
C VAL A 111 7.51 10.93 -7.22
N ALA A 112 7.52 11.93 -8.10
CA ALA A 112 7.71 11.73 -9.54
C ALA A 112 9.08 11.10 -9.89
N GLU A 113 10.06 11.21 -9.01
CA GLU A 113 11.36 10.56 -9.15
C GLU A 113 11.35 9.06 -8.82
N THR A 114 10.29 8.54 -8.18
CA THR A 114 10.23 7.13 -7.76
C THR A 114 10.00 6.17 -8.92
N THR A 115 10.44 4.92 -8.74
CA THR A 115 10.24 3.83 -9.71
C THR A 115 8.76 3.56 -9.94
N ALA A 116 7.96 3.47 -8.88
CA ALA A 116 6.52 3.26 -8.95
C ALA A 116 5.81 4.34 -9.78
N TRP A 117 6.17 5.62 -9.62
CA TRP A 117 5.57 6.69 -10.42
C TRP A 117 5.97 6.64 -11.89
N LYS A 118 7.25 6.38 -12.17
CA LYS A 118 7.78 6.39 -13.55
C LYS A 118 7.30 5.23 -14.41
N LYS A 119 7.01 4.08 -13.80
CA LYS A 119 6.57 2.87 -14.50
C LYS A 119 5.03 2.74 -14.55
N GLY A 120 4.30 3.55 -13.78
CA GLY A 120 2.85 3.51 -13.61
C GLY A 120 2.07 4.16 -14.75
#